data_AF-A0A842KQW7-F1
#
_entry.id   AF-A0A842KQW7-F1
#
_cell.length_a   1.000
_cell.length_b   1.000
_cell.length_c   1.000
_cell.angle_alpha   90.00
_cell.angle_beta   90.00
_cell.angle_gamma   90.00
#
_symmetry.space_group_name_H-M   'P 1'
#
loop_
_entity.id
_entity.type
_entity.pdbx_description
1 polymer ?
#
loop_
_entity_poly.entity_id
_entity_poly.type
_entity_poly.pdbx_seq_one_letter_code
_entity_poly.pdbx_strand_id
1 'polypeptide(L)' 'MKKRINRYICIEMGKSAYTEYKMQSGEFATTEDGIFLGTVFADTKYEAIESLKNNPEYKNRKFDEIIVFKIV' A
#
# COMPACT_ATOMS: atom_id res chain seq x y z
N MET A 1 -8.03 16.02 -24.54
CA MET A 1 -8.16 16.51 -23.15
C MET A 1 -7.08 15.86 -22.29
N LYS A 2 -6.24 16.61 -21.58
CA LYS A 2 -5.32 16.01 -20.59
C LYS A 2 -6.16 15.47 -19.43
N LYS A 3 -6.22 14.14 -19.27
CA LYS A 3 -6.94 13.48 -18.18
C LYS A 3 -6.30 13.95 -16.86
N ARG A 4 -7.10 14.44 -15.91
CA ARG A 4 -6.61 14.83 -14.58
C ARG A 4 -6.30 13.55 -13.82
N ILE A 5 -5.03 13.17 -13.82
CA ILE A 5 -4.51 12.06 -13.02
C ILE A 5 -4.51 12.50 -11.55
N ASN A 6 -5.19 11.76 -10.68
CA ASN A 6 -5.17 11.98 -9.25
C ASN A 6 -3.94 11.31 -8.63
N ARG A 7 -3.49 11.80 -7.47
CA ARG A 7 -2.43 11.17 -6.69
C ARG A 7 -3.04 10.55 -5.43
N TYR A 8 -2.65 9.33 -5.10
CA TYR A 8 -3.10 8.60 -3.93
C TYR A 8 -1.92 8.16 -3.06
N ILE A 9 -2.13 8.12 -1.75
CA ILE A 9 -1.29 7.44 -0.76
C ILE A 9 -1.88 6.06 -0.50
N CYS A 10 -1.04 5.02 -0.55
CA CYS A 10 -1.44 3.64 -0.25
C CYS A 10 -0.85 3.22 1.11
N ILE A 11 -1.69 2.68 1.98
CA ILE A 11 -1.31 2.19 3.31
C ILE A 11 -1.80 0.75 3.46
N GLU A 12 -0.95 -0.16 3.92
CA GLU A 12 -1.41 -1.48 4.36
C GLU A 12 -1.70 -1.49 5.85
N MET A 13 -2.86 -2.02 6.22
CA MET A 13 -3.23 -2.38 7.57
C MET A 13 -3.31 -3.90 7.67
N GLY A 14 -2.67 -4.51 8.67
CA GLY A 14 -2.79 -5.95 8.92
C GLY A 14 -1.51 -6.66 9.36
N LYS A 15 -1.60 -7.99 9.45
CA LYS A 15 -0.52 -8.90 9.86
C LYS A 15 0.58 -9.01 8.81
N SER A 16 0.21 -8.96 7.54
CA SER A 16 1.14 -9.06 6.41
C SER A 16 2.06 -7.85 6.36
N ALA A 17 1.52 -6.67 6.68
CA ALA A 17 2.30 -5.48 6.96
C ALA A 17 3.43 -5.74 7.98
N TYR A 18 3.09 -6.33 9.11
CA TYR A 18 4.03 -6.57 10.20
C TYR A 18 5.22 -7.48 9.83
N THR A 19 5.03 -8.41 8.89
CA THR A 19 6.08 -9.35 8.47
C THR A 19 7.30 -8.63 7.87
N GLU A 20 7.12 -7.51 7.19
CA GLU A 20 8.23 -6.74 6.61
C GLU A 20 9.05 -6.00 7.67
N TYR A 21 8.41 -5.37 8.65
CA TYR A 21 9.11 -4.63 9.71
C TYR A 21 9.90 -5.55 10.64
N LYS A 22 9.45 -6.78 10.81
CA LYS A 22 10.12 -7.80 11.63
C LYS A 22 11.33 -8.44 11.00
N MET A 23 11.54 -8.27 9.69
CA MET A 23 12.77 -8.77 9.07
C MET A 23 14.02 -8.14 9.71
N GLN A 24 13.89 -7.06 10.47
CA GLN A 24 14.98 -6.46 11.24
C GLN A 24 15.19 -7.02 12.65
N SER A 25 14.24 -7.71 13.30
CA SER A 25 14.34 -8.03 14.75
C SER A 25 13.62 -9.30 15.25
N GLY A 26 12.91 -10.06 14.40
CA GLY A 26 12.47 -11.43 14.74
C GLY A 26 11.27 -11.61 15.68
N GLU A 27 10.79 -10.62 16.45
CA GLU A 27 9.78 -10.85 17.52
C GLU A 27 8.33 -10.40 17.23
N PHE A 28 7.36 -11.33 17.26
CA PHE A 28 5.88 -11.17 17.23
C PHE A 28 5.20 -10.01 18.04
N ALA A 29 4.89 -8.82 17.52
CA ALA A 29 4.08 -7.79 18.21
C ALA A 29 3.06 -7.14 17.24
N THR A 30 1.77 -7.38 17.45
CA THR A 30 0.70 -6.69 16.71
C THR A 30 0.72 -5.20 17.02
N THR A 31 0.92 -4.36 16.00
CA THR A 31 0.74 -2.91 16.09
C THR A 31 -0.59 -2.53 15.45
N GLU A 32 -1.24 -1.49 15.97
CA GLU A 32 -2.38 -0.84 15.31
C GLU A 32 -1.92 0.06 14.13
N ASP A 33 -0.61 0.08 13.85
CA ASP A 33 0.03 0.97 12.89
C ASP A 33 -0.06 0.48 11.44
N GLY A 34 -0.30 1.42 10.52
CA GLY A 34 -0.31 1.18 9.09
C GLY A 34 1.05 1.40 8.42
N ILE A 35 1.33 0.62 7.37
CA ILE A 35 2.56 0.74 6.60
C ILE A 35 2.32 1.58 5.36
N PHE A 36 3.13 2.62 5.19
CA PHE A 36 3.15 3.39 3.96
C PHE A 36 3.77 2.59 2.82
N LEU A 37 2.99 2.32 1.77
CA LEU A 37 3.41 1.57 0.58
C LEU A 37 3.83 2.48 -0.59
N GLY A 38 3.78 3.80 -0.41
CA GLY A 38 4.13 4.76 -1.45
C GLY A 38 2.93 5.56 -1.97
N THR A 39 3.20 6.34 -3.02
CA THR A 39 2.18 7.11 -3.73
C THR A 39 2.02 6.64 -5.17
N VAL A 40 0.78 6.56 -5.64
CA VAL A 40 0.45 6.15 -7.00
C VAL A 40 -0.40 7.21 -7.71
N PHE A 41 -0.28 7.25 -9.02
CA PHE A 41 -1.05 8.11 -9.90
C PHE A 41 -2.14 7.29 -10.58
N ALA A 42 -3.41 7.64 -10.39
CA ALA A 42 -4.54 6.89 -10.91
C ALA A 42 -5.78 7.80 -11.09
N ASP A 43 -6.76 7.38 -11.89
CA ASP A 43 -8.01 8.13 -12.01
C ASP A 43 -8.96 7.77 -10.86
N THR A 44 -8.91 6.52 -10.37
CA THR A 44 -9.78 6.02 -9.30
C THR A 44 -8.99 5.36 -8.16
N LYS A 45 -9.65 5.20 -7.01
CA LYS A 45 -9.11 4.43 -5.87
C LYS A 45 -8.83 2.96 -6.24
N TYR A 46 -9.69 2.37 -7.07
CA TYR A 46 -9.52 0.98 -7.51
C TYR A 46 -8.28 0.82 -8.37
N GLU A 47 -8.10 1.70 -9.36
CA GLU A 47 -6.89 1.72 -10.20
C GLU A 47 -5.61 1.95 -9.38
N ALA A 48 -5.67 2.78 -8.34
CA ALA A 48 -4.55 2.99 -7.42
C ALA A 48 -4.11 1.68 -6.73
N ILE A 49 -5.08 0.88 -6.27
CA ILE A 49 -4.83 -0.42 -5.63
C ILE A 49 -4.27 -1.42 -6.65
N GLU A 50 -4.87 -1.52 -7.84
CA GLU A 50 -4.41 -2.43 -8.88
C GLU A 50 -3.00 -2.06 -9.38
N SER A 51 -2.71 -0.77 -9.52
CA SER A 51 -1.36 -0.31 -9.87
C SER A 51 -0.34 -0.68 -8.81
N LEU A 52 -0.72 -0.65 -7.53
CA LEU A 52 0.16 -1.04 -6.42
C LEU A 52 0.45 -2.55 -6.47
N LYS A 53 -0.59 -3.38 -6.62
CA LYS A 53 -0.45 -4.85 -6.68
C LYS A 53 0.37 -5.33 -7.87
N ASN A 54 0.32 -4.59 -8.98
CA ASN A 54 1.11 -4.88 -10.19
C ASN A 54 2.53 -4.29 -10.15
N ASN A 55 2.91 -3.55 -9.10
CA ASN A 55 4.27 -3.06 -8.95
C ASN A 55 5.23 -4.25 -8.74
N PRO A 56 6.31 -4.38 -9.54
CA PRO A 56 7.30 -5.45 -9.38
C PRO A 56 7.87 -5.58 -7.96
N GLU A 57 7.97 -4.48 -7.21
CA GLU A 57 8.40 -4.45 -5.81
C GLU A 57 7.52 -5.32 -4.89
N TYR A 58 6.22 -5.41 -5.22
CA TYR A 58 5.22 -6.11 -4.41
C TYR A 58 4.73 -7.43 -5.04
N LYS A 59 5.38 -7.91 -6.10
CA LYS A 59 4.93 -9.08 -6.89
C LYS A 59 4.64 -10.34 -6.05
N ASN A 60 5.39 -10.55 -4.96
CA ASN A 60 5.26 -11.72 -4.10
C ASN A 60 4.62 -11.39 -2.73
N ARG A 61 4.17 -10.14 -2.55
CA ARG A 61 3.55 -9.71 -1.30
C ARG A 61 2.09 -10.14 -1.28
N LYS A 62 1.69 -10.78 -0.18
CA LYS A 62 0.28 -10.98 0.13
C LYS A 62 -0.17 -9.77 0.96
N PHE A 63 -1.12 -9.01 0.44
CA PHE A 63 -1.70 -7.87 1.16
C PHE A 63 -2.88 -8.33 2.01
N ASP A 64 -3.03 -7.73 3.20
CA ASP A 64 -4.24 -7.90 4.01
C ASP A 64 -5.31 -6.87 3.62
N GLU A 65 -5.21 -5.64 4.11
CA GLU A 65 -6.09 -4.53 3.78
C GLU A 65 -5.29 -3.34 3.25
N ILE A 66 -5.64 -2.85 2.06
CA ILE A 66 -5.03 -1.64 1.48
C ILE A 66 -6.03 -0.49 1.57
N ILE A 67 -5.64 0.55 2.30
CA ILE A 67 -6.37 1.81 2.41
C ILE A 67 -5.73 2.84 1.48
N VAL A 68 -6.55 3.55 0.71
CA VAL A 68 -6.08 4.60 -0.20
C VAL A 68 -6.71 5.97 0.09
N PHE A 69 -5.85 6.98 0.23
CA PHE A 69 -6.23 8.37 0.47
C PHE A 69 -5.84 9.23 -0.74
N LYS A 70 -6.77 10.04 -1.24
CA LYS A 70 -6.47 10.99 -2.32
C LYS A 70 -5.70 12.18 -1.74
N ILE A 71 -4.58 12.52 -2.35
CA ILE A 71 -3.84 13.75 -2.07
C ILE A 71 -4.53 14.88 -2.83
N VAL A 72 -4.93 15.94 -2.11
CA VAL A 72 -5.63 17.11 -2.64
C VAL A 72 -4.63 18.19 -3.03
#